data_AF-A0A928AF35-F1
#
_entry.id   AF-A0A928AF35-F1
#
_cell.length_a   1.000
_cell.length_b   1.000
_cell.length_c   1.000
_cell.angle_alpha   90.00
_cell.angle_beta   90.00
_cell.angle_gamma   90.00
#
_symmetry.space_group_name_H-M   'P 1'
#
loop_
_entity.id
_entity.type
_entity.pdbx_description
1 polymer ?
#
loop_
_entity_poly.entity_id
_entity_poly.type
_entity_poly.pdbx_seq_one_letter_code
_entity_poly.pdbx_strand_id
1 'polypeptide(L)'
;MNTETNILFSLESIEEILYSISSCDSMAHTCINRETLRVQFMTQTFLNIKNNQVKIKVGTKYDIQEVSVLNLELLFVFGINNIDNLVSVDRDNMKLNFKADLIPTFINVAIGGMRGVLYEKVKSTILEAYPLPLIDLQELIKQNTFHVEE
;
A
#
# COMPACT_ATOMS: atom_id res chain seq x y z
N MET A 1 9.71 -35.85 6.04
CA MET A 1 10.48 -34.77 6.67
C MET A 1 9.92 -33.46 6.15
N ASN A 2 9.20 -32.70 6.99
CA ASN A 2 8.83 -31.32 6.65
C ASN A 2 10.10 -30.48 6.80
N THR A 3 10.77 -30.17 5.69
CA THR A 3 11.78 -29.12 5.68
C THR A 3 11.04 -27.80 5.84
N GLU A 4 11.18 -27.17 7.00
CA GLU A 4 10.73 -25.79 7.19
C GLU A 4 11.44 -24.90 6.16
N THR A 5 10.69 -24.43 5.17
CA THR A 5 11.21 -23.51 4.17
C THR A 5 11.35 -22.14 4.82
N ASN A 6 12.55 -21.80 5.28
CA ASN A 6 12.85 -20.46 5.78
C ASN A 6 12.78 -19.47 4.61
N ILE A 7 11.88 -18.51 4.71
CA ILE A 7 11.73 -17.45 3.72
C ILE A 7 12.50 -16.24 4.22
N LEU A 8 13.54 -15.84 3.48
CA LEU A 8 14.30 -14.63 3.76
C LEU A 8 13.86 -13.53 2.80
N PHE A 9 13.46 -12.40 3.35
CA PHE A 9 13.14 -11.19 2.59
C PHE A 9 13.65 -9.94 3.30
N SER A 10 13.76 -8.84 2.55
CA SER A 10 14.12 -7.53 3.08
C SER A 10 13.28 -6.44 2.43
N LEU A 11 13.07 -5.34 3.15
CA LEU A 11 12.53 -4.11 2.57
C LEU A 11 13.71 -3.32 2.01
N GLU A 12 13.81 -3.26 0.68
CA GLU A 12 14.93 -2.64 -0.04
C GLU A 12 14.76 -1.12 -0.16
N SER A 13 13.55 -0.68 -0.51
CA SER A 13 13.23 0.74 -0.65
C SER A 13 11.76 1.05 -0.35
N ILE A 14 11.50 2.31 -0.02
CA ILE A 14 10.18 2.93 -0.01
C ILE A 14 10.28 4.16 -0.92
N GLU A 15 9.45 4.23 -1.94
CA GLU A 15 9.45 5.31 -2.93
C GLU A 15 8.14 6.09 -2.87
N GLU A 16 8.23 7.42 -2.86
CA GLU A 16 7.05 8.29 -3.01
C GLU A 16 6.70 8.41 -4.50
N ILE A 17 5.53 7.91 -4.87
CA ILE A 17 5.04 7.93 -6.25
C ILE A 17 4.19 9.17 -6.49
N LEU A 18 3.33 9.48 -5.52
CA LEU A 18 2.47 10.66 -5.56
C LEU A 18 2.32 11.20 -4.14
N TYR A 19 2.51 12.49 -4.01
CA TYR A 19 2.06 13.23 -2.84
C TYR A 19 1.47 14.56 -3.29
N SER A 20 0.25 14.82 -2.89
CA SER A 20 -0.36 16.14 -3.01
C SER A 20 -1.21 16.41 -1.79
N ILE A 21 -1.14 17.64 -1.32
CA ILE A 21 -2.04 18.20 -0.33
C ILE A 21 -2.49 19.54 -0.87
N SER A 22 -3.79 19.77 -0.92
CA SER A 22 -4.30 21.11 -1.21
C SER A 22 -4.46 21.86 0.09
N SER A 23 -3.90 23.07 0.14
CA SER A 23 -4.30 24.04 1.14
C SER A 23 -5.75 24.40 0.85
N CYS A 24 -6.63 24.30 1.85
CA CYS A 24 -7.87 25.07 1.85
C CYS A 24 -7.51 26.55 2.03
N ASP A 25 -6.85 27.15 1.05
CA ASP A 25 -6.58 28.58 0.99
C ASP A 25 -7.88 29.28 0.60
N SER A 26 -8.72 29.53 1.62
CA SER A 26 -9.54 30.75 1.71
C SER A 26 -10.57 30.73 2.84
N MET A 27 -10.79 29.66 3.62
CA MET A 27 -11.81 29.70 4.69
C MET A 27 -11.37 28.93 5.94
N ALA A 28 -11.30 29.68 7.04
CA ALA A 28 -10.95 29.29 8.40
C ALA A 28 -11.54 27.94 8.87
N HIS A 29 -10.71 27.05 9.43
CA HIS A 29 -11.02 26.07 10.49
C HIS A 29 -12.34 25.23 10.45
N THR A 30 -13.13 25.30 9.39
CA THR A 30 -14.50 24.75 9.28
C THR A 30 -14.70 23.88 8.04
N CYS A 31 -13.69 23.72 7.20
CA CYS A 31 -13.81 22.99 5.93
C CYS A 31 -13.89 21.47 6.09
N ILE A 32 -13.32 20.90 7.16
CA ILE A 32 -13.26 19.44 7.33
C ILE A 32 -14.34 18.99 8.31
N ASN A 33 -15.56 18.80 7.82
CA ASN A 33 -16.54 18.01 8.55
C ASN A 33 -16.16 16.52 8.43
N ARG A 34 -15.93 15.84 9.57
CA ARG A 34 -15.69 14.39 9.64
C ARG A 34 -16.74 13.58 8.89
N GLU A 35 -18.00 14.04 8.88
CA GLU A 35 -19.10 13.39 8.18
C GLU A 35 -18.96 13.46 6.65
N THR A 36 -18.23 14.45 6.15
CA THR A 36 -18.00 14.66 4.72
C THR A 36 -16.65 14.14 4.23
N LEU A 37 -15.74 13.82 5.15
CA LEU A 37 -14.44 13.27 4.82
C LEU A 37 -14.60 11.83 4.34
N ARG A 38 -14.26 11.59 3.08
CA ARG A 38 -14.18 10.25 2.50
C ARG A 38 -12.73 9.85 2.36
N VAL A 39 -12.39 8.68 2.88
CA VAL A 39 -11.06 8.11 2.76
C VAL A 39 -11.14 6.91 1.84
N GLN A 40 -10.32 6.90 0.80
CA GLN A 40 -10.17 5.81 -0.15
C GLN A 40 -8.80 5.18 0.03
N PHE A 41 -8.70 3.90 -0.32
CA PHE A 41 -7.47 3.12 -0.24
C PHE A 41 -7.26 2.37 -1.54
N MET A 42 -5.99 2.18 -1.89
CA MET A 42 -5.62 1.27 -2.96
C MET A 42 -4.45 0.40 -2.53
N THR A 43 -4.43 -0.82 -3.06
CA THR A 43 -3.31 -1.75 -2.94
C THR A 43 -3.12 -2.48 -4.26
N GLN A 44 -1.88 -2.51 -4.73
CA GLN A 44 -1.50 -3.26 -5.92
C GLN A 44 -0.19 -3.99 -5.65
N THR A 45 -0.11 -5.23 -6.10
CA THR A 45 1.09 -6.08 -5.98
C THR A 45 1.70 -6.28 -7.36
N PHE A 46 2.98 -5.97 -7.49
CA PHE A 46 3.78 -6.22 -8.69
C PHE A 46 4.83 -7.27 -8.36
N LEU A 47 4.83 -8.34 -9.14
CA LEU A 47 5.81 -9.41 -9.01
C LEU A 47 6.85 -9.28 -10.13
N ASN A 48 8.11 -9.18 -9.74
CA ASN A 48 9.24 -9.22 -10.67
C ASN A 48 10.13 -10.43 -10.33
N ILE A 49 9.87 -11.53 -11.04
CA ILE A 49 10.57 -12.80 -10.80
C ILE A 49 12.06 -12.67 -11.14
N LYS A 50 12.39 -12.02 -12.27
CA LYS A 50 13.77 -11.87 -12.75
C LYS A 50 14.66 -11.14 -11.74
N ASN A 51 14.11 -10.12 -11.09
CA ASN A 51 14.84 -9.32 -10.11
C ASN A 51 14.67 -9.81 -8.67
N ASN A 52 13.99 -10.95 -8.44
CA ASN A 52 13.70 -11.45 -7.09
C ASN A 52 12.94 -10.43 -6.22
N GLN A 53 12.01 -9.69 -6.82
CA GLN A 53 11.33 -8.57 -6.16
C GLN A 53 9.80 -8.73 -6.13
N VAL A 54 9.21 -8.30 -5.02
CA VAL A 54 7.78 -8.01 -4.90
C VAL A 54 7.64 -6.55 -4.52
N LYS A 55 6.86 -5.80 -5.30
CA LYS A 55 6.56 -4.40 -5.01
C LYS A 55 5.11 -4.29 -4.58
N ILE A 56 4.86 -3.57 -3.50
CA ILE A 56 3.52 -3.24 -3.02
C ILE A 56 3.31 -1.75 -3.19
N LYS A 57 2.44 -1.38 -4.11
CA LYS A 57 1.95 0.00 -4.21
C LYS A 57 0.76 0.14 -3.28
N VAL A 58 0.85 1.05 -2.33
CA VAL A 58 -0.25 1.43 -1.45
C VAL A 58 -0.58 2.89 -1.67
N GLY A 59 -1.85 3.24 -1.56
CA GLY A 59 -2.24 4.62 -1.65
C GLY A 59 -3.46 4.94 -0.81
N THR A 60 -3.58 6.20 -0.44
CA THR A 60 -4.75 6.74 0.21
C THR A 60 -5.10 8.10 -0.36
N LYS A 61 -6.41 8.35 -0.46
CA LYS A 61 -6.96 9.60 -0.97
C LYS A 61 -8.03 10.10 -0.02
N TYR A 62 -7.95 11.39 0.31
CA TYR A 62 -8.89 12.06 1.20
C TYR A 62 -9.66 13.04 0.36
N ASP A 63 -10.98 12.90 0.37
CA ASP A 63 -11.90 13.77 -0.33
C ASP A 63 -12.83 14.47 0.65
N ILE A 64 -13.06 15.76 0.43
CA ILE A 64 -14.06 16.55 1.14
C ILE A 64 -15.01 17.11 0.08
N GLN A 65 -16.29 16.78 0.19
CA GLN A 65 -17.30 17.21 -0.78
C GLN A 65 -16.87 16.96 -2.24
N GLU A 66 -16.29 15.76 -2.49
CA GLU A 66 -15.78 15.31 -3.81
C GLU A 66 -14.53 16.04 -4.32
N VAL A 67 -13.98 16.99 -3.55
CA VAL A 67 -12.68 17.61 -3.84
C VAL A 67 -11.58 16.83 -3.14
N SER A 68 -10.58 16.43 -3.92
CA SER A 68 -9.40 15.76 -3.37
C SER A 68 -8.51 16.74 -2.63
N VAL A 69 -8.34 16.47 -1.33
CA VAL A 69 -7.53 17.31 -0.43
C VAL A 69 -6.20 16.68 -0.07
N LEU A 70 -6.09 15.36 -0.19
CA LEU A 70 -4.82 14.66 -0.06
C LEU A 70 -4.79 13.44 -0.98
N ASN A 71 -3.67 13.24 -1.66
CA ASN A 71 -3.30 11.99 -2.29
C ASN A 71 -1.92 11.60 -1.82
N LEU A 72 -1.76 10.35 -1.42
CA LEU A 72 -0.48 9.75 -1.09
C LEU A 72 -0.43 8.37 -1.74
N GLU A 73 0.58 8.12 -2.55
CA GLU A 73 0.91 6.81 -3.10
C GLU A 73 2.38 6.51 -2.85
N LEU A 74 2.63 5.34 -2.29
CA LEU A 74 3.95 4.83 -1.97
C LEU A 74 4.17 3.47 -2.62
N LEU A 75 5.39 3.21 -3.05
CA LEU A 75 5.82 1.92 -3.56
C LEU A 75 6.85 1.32 -2.61
N PHE A 76 6.51 0.19 -2.00
CA PHE A 76 7.40 -0.58 -1.13
C PHE A 76 8.02 -1.69 -1.95
N VAL A 77 9.35 -1.74 -2.03
CA VAL A 77 10.09 -2.76 -2.79
C VAL A 77 10.70 -3.77 -1.83
N PHE A 78 10.28 -5.02 -1.95
CA PHE A 78 10.78 -6.14 -1.16
C PHE A 78 11.66 -7.04 -2.01
N GLY A 79 12.88 -7.30 -1.56
CA GLY A 79 13.75 -8.34 -2.10
C GLY A 79 13.46 -9.68 -1.42
N ILE A 80 13.28 -10.74 -2.20
CA ILE A 80 12.98 -12.08 -1.71
C ILE A 80 14.03 -13.06 -2.23
N ASN A 81 14.71 -13.75 -1.33
CA ASN A 81 15.68 -14.75 -1.76
C ASN A 81 14.97 -15.94 -2.42
N ASN A 82 15.39 -16.28 -3.64
CA ASN A 82 14.89 -17.42 -4.43
C ASN A 82 13.37 -17.39 -4.66
N ILE A 83 12.87 -16.29 -5.24
CA ILE A 83 11.43 -16.09 -5.46
C ILE A 83 10.81 -17.19 -6.35
N ASP A 84 11.59 -17.77 -7.27
CA ASP A 84 11.19 -18.86 -8.15
C ASP A 84 10.67 -20.10 -7.39
N ASN A 85 11.17 -20.32 -6.18
CA ASN A 85 10.74 -21.45 -5.36
C ASN A 85 9.42 -21.17 -4.62
N LEU A 86 9.08 -19.89 -4.47
CA LEU A 86 7.97 -19.38 -3.67
C LEU A 86 6.76 -18.99 -4.52
N VAL A 87 6.93 -18.79 -5.82
CA VAL A 87 5.84 -18.45 -6.73
C VAL A 87 5.67 -19.54 -7.77
N SER A 88 4.42 -19.93 -8.00
CA SER A 88 4.01 -20.69 -9.17
C SER A 88 3.02 -19.87 -9.98
N VAL A 89 3.31 -19.69 -11.27
CA VAL A 89 2.40 -19.02 -12.20
C VAL A 89 1.54 -20.08 -12.86
N ASP A 90 0.27 -20.14 -12.50
CA ASP A 90 -0.75 -20.90 -13.23
C ASP A 90 -1.16 -20.07 -14.45
N ARG A 91 -0.51 -20.35 -15.58
CA ARG A 91 -0.74 -19.62 -16.85
C ARG A 91 -2.10 -19.93 -17.46
N ASP A 92 -2.68 -21.10 -17.15
CA ASP A 92 -3.96 -21.54 -17.72
C ASP A 92 -5.13 -20.77 -17.10
N ASN A 93 -5.02 -20.45 -15.80
CA ASN A 93 -6.03 -19.67 -15.07
C ASN A 93 -5.63 -18.20 -14.84
N MET A 94 -4.48 -17.77 -15.37
CA MET A 94 -3.87 -16.47 -15.08
C MET A 94 -3.76 -16.18 -13.57
N LYS A 95 -3.39 -17.18 -12.78
CA LYS A 95 -3.28 -17.08 -11.32
C LYS A 95 -1.84 -17.15 -10.87
N LEU A 96 -1.50 -16.26 -9.93
CA LEU A 96 -0.25 -16.32 -9.18
C LEU A 96 -0.50 -17.04 -7.87
N ASN A 97 0.13 -18.20 -7.71
CA ASN A 97 0.06 -18.99 -6.50
C ASN A 97 1.39 -18.84 -5.74
N PHE A 98 1.39 -18.02 -4.71
CA PHE A 98 2.49 -17.97 -3.75
C PHE A 98 2.36 -19.18 -2.82
N LYS A 99 3.43 -19.96 -2.67
CA LYS A 99 3.48 -21.12 -1.77
C LYS A 99 3.48 -20.74 -0.29
N ALA A 100 3.52 -19.45 0.02
CA ALA A 100 3.53 -18.90 1.36
C ALA A 100 2.71 -17.59 1.42
N ASP A 101 2.11 -17.32 2.59
CA ASP A 101 1.32 -16.11 2.88
C ASP A 101 2.20 -14.84 3.06
N LEU A 102 3.03 -14.56 2.06
CA LEU A 102 3.95 -13.41 2.07
C LEU A 102 3.24 -12.11 1.70
N ILE A 103 2.30 -12.16 0.76
CA ILE A 103 1.60 -10.97 0.27
C ILE A 103 0.82 -10.26 1.40
N PRO A 104 0.04 -10.96 2.25
CA PRO A 104 -0.57 -10.32 3.42
C PRO A 104 0.45 -9.65 4.34
N THR A 105 1.61 -10.28 4.54
CA THR A 105 2.70 -9.74 5.36
C THR A 105 3.25 -8.43 4.76
N PHE A 106 3.53 -8.41 3.45
CA PHE A 106 4.05 -7.22 2.78
C PHE A 106 3.03 -6.08 2.73
N ILE A 107 1.75 -6.38 2.51
CA ILE A 107 0.68 -5.38 2.58
C ILE A 107 0.58 -4.80 4.00
N ASN A 108 0.66 -5.62 5.04
CA ASN A 108 0.67 -5.13 6.43
C ASN A 108 1.84 -4.17 6.69
N VAL A 109 3.03 -4.52 6.24
CA VAL A 109 4.22 -3.65 6.35
C VAL A 109 4.01 -2.34 5.57
N ALA A 110 3.52 -2.41 4.33
CA ALA A 110 3.31 -1.24 3.49
C ALA A 110 2.24 -0.30 4.06
N ILE A 111 1.12 -0.83 4.57
CA ILE A 111 0.07 -0.03 5.24
C ILE A 111 0.59 0.59 6.54
N GLY A 112 1.37 -0.16 7.33
CA GLY A 112 2.04 0.37 8.51
C GLY A 112 3.00 1.52 8.18
N GLY A 113 3.82 1.35 7.15
CA GLY A 113 4.74 2.39 6.67
C GLY A 113 4.01 3.62 6.12
N MET A 114 2.97 3.42 5.29
CA MET A 114 2.14 4.51 4.77
C MET A 114 1.49 5.32 5.88
N ARG A 115 1.05 4.66 6.98
CA ARG A 115 0.51 5.35 8.15
C ARG A 115 1.54 6.29 8.79
N GLY A 116 2.79 5.84 8.92
CA GLY A 116 3.89 6.65 9.45
C GLY A 116 4.25 7.82 8.53
N VAL A 117 4.38 7.57 7.23
CA VAL A 117 4.66 8.62 6.24
C VAL A 117 3.54 9.65 6.20
N LEU A 118 2.28 9.21 6.17
CA LEU A 118 1.12 10.10 6.19
C LEU A 118 1.14 10.98 7.43
N TYR A 119 1.33 10.40 8.62
CA TYR A 119 1.37 11.13 9.89
C TYR A 119 2.39 12.29 9.85
N GLU A 120 3.59 12.05 9.32
CA GLU A 120 4.59 13.10 9.19
C GLU A 120 4.19 14.14 8.12
N LYS A 121 3.67 13.69 6.98
CA LYS A 121 3.27 14.57 5.86
C LYS A 121 2.11 15.52 6.19
N VAL A 122 1.20 15.12 7.09
CA VAL A 122 0.04 15.95 7.48
C VAL A 122 0.30 16.79 8.73
N LYS A 123 1.46 16.67 9.34
CA LYS A 123 1.83 17.44 10.54
C LYS A 123 1.78 18.94 10.27
N SER A 124 1.22 19.69 11.20
CA SER A 124 1.00 21.15 11.08
C SER A 124 0.09 21.56 9.91
N THR A 125 -0.72 20.63 9.39
CA THR A 125 -1.76 20.90 8.39
C THR A 125 -3.15 20.70 9.00
N ILE A 126 -4.19 21.14 8.31
CA ILE A 126 -5.59 20.90 8.73
C ILE A 126 -5.94 19.40 8.80
N LEU A 127 -5.16 18.53 8.15
CA LEU A 127 -5.34 17.08 8.14
C LEU A 127 -4.64 16.37 9.32
N GLU A 128 -3.88 17.09 10.16
CA GLU A 128 -3.17 16.50 11.31
C GLU A 128 -4.10 15.74 12.27
N ALA A 129 -5.33 16.23 12.45
CA ALA A 129 -6.34 15.61 13.30
C ALA A 129 -7.04 14.38 12.66
N TYR A 130 -6.65 14.00 11.45
CA TYR A 130 -7.29 12.97 10.63
C TYR A 130 -6.25 11.92 10.19
N PRO A 131 -5.83 11.04 11.12
CA PRO A 131 -4.89 9.98 10.80
C PRO A 131 -5.51 8.96 9.85
N LEU A 132 -4.66 8.11 9.25
CA LEU A 132 -5.12 6.96 8.48
C LEU A 132 -6.11 6.13 9.33
N PRO A 133 -7.33 5.82 8.82
CA PRO A 133 -8.28 4.98 9.54
C PRO A 133 -7.71 3.60 9.87
N LEU A 134 -8.34 2.90 10.80
CA LEU A 134 -8.16 1.45 10.88
C LEU A 134 -8.80 0.84 9.62
N ILE A 135 -8.05 -0.02 8.93
CA ILE A 135 -8.47 -0.66 7.69
C ILE A 135 -8.65 -2.14 8.01
N ASP A 136 -9.74 -2.73 7.54
CA ASP A 136 -9.82 -4.19 7.48
C ASP A 136 -8.86 -4.68 6.40
N LEU A 137 -7.71 -5.17 6.85
CA LEU A 137 -6.65 -5.65 5.98
C LEU A 137 -7.09 -6.86 5.16
N GLN A 138 -8.00 -7.69 5.68
CA GLN A 138 -8.52 -8.83 4.92
C GLN A 138 -9.34 -8.36 3.73
N GLU A 139 -10.18 -7.34 3.93
CA GLU A 139 -10.94 -6.75 2.84
C GLU A 139 -10.03 -6.05 1.83
N LEU A 140 -9.02 -5.32 2.31
CA LEU A 140 -8.04 -4.67 1.43
C LEU A 140 -7.26 -5.69 0.57
N ILE A 141 -6.84 -6.82 1.16
CA ILE A 141 -6.15 -7.90 0.45
C ILE A 141 -7.06 -8.51 -0.64
N LYS A 142 -8.37 -8.65 -0.40
CA LYS A 142 -9.31 -9.13 -1.44
C LYS A 142 -9.41 -8.18 -2.64
N GLN A 143 -9.26 -6.87 -2.39
CA GLN A 143 -9.31 -5.83 -3.42
C GLN A 143 -7.93 -5.60 -4.08
N ASN A 144 -6.89 -6.29 -3.63
CA ASN A 144 -5.53 -6.13 -4.17
C ASN A 144 -5.45 -6.66 -5.61
N THR A 145 -4.99 -5.82 -6.53
CA THR A 145 -4.73 -6.23 -7.91
C THR A 145 -3.31 -6.76 -8.06
N PHE A 146 -3.14 -7.80 -8.86
CA PHE A 146 -1.84 -8.44 -9.11
C PHE A 146 -1.35 -8.16 -10.52
N HIS A 147 -0.06 -7.86 -10.64
CA HIS A 147 0.64 -7.61 -11.90
C HIS A 147 1.94 -8.43 -11.92
N VAL A 148 2.26 -9.01 -13.08
CA VAL A 148 3.57 -9.65 -13.32
C VAL A 148 4.36 -8.71 -14.20
N GLU A 149 5.53 -8.30 -13.73
CA GLU A 149 6.51 -7.54 -14.51
C GLU A 149 7.41 -8.52 -15.28
N GLU A 150 7.64 -8.24 -16.56
CA GLU A 150 8.58 -8.99 -17.40
C GLU A 150 10.04 -8.59 -17.14
#